data_AF-A0A0W8B3D8-F1
#
_entry.id   AF-A0A0W8B3D8-F1
#
_cell.length_a   1.000
_cell.length_b   1.000
_cell.length_c   1.000
_cell.angle_alpha   90.00
_cell.angle_beta   90.00
_cell.angle_gamma   90.00
#
_symmetry.space_group_name_H-M   'P 1'
#
loop_
_entity.id
_entity.type
_entity.pdbx_description
1 polymer ?
#
loop_
_entity_poly.entity_id
_entity_poly.type
_entity_poly.pdbx_seq_one_letter_code
_entity_poly.pdbx_strand_id
1 'polypeptide(L)'
;MDSAQLIRFLRTACPLGASLSVLVTMVSCVIIVKVNNIWVSGLTWPFLSDMGRDYPAYYVFGTGLTLVAILLVFTWTFNWRYHMTALPEDATVYRVLSTISWIAGVLANPGLPVLAFFDTSKHSKLHAAGAEWFFYIETIAVLLNTIVSYKLYKMLTGLQMDLENACSTMGAKMQRRKKTLKIQVIFFSLFFVAFLIYMPIGTSVAPQSQRLSIDDCIDKGLGETYCEVTMRLNSTSTTLYDDEKTYGTSQMRAAAQLACILTLVGYSASFITNDYDDSEDPPAYYVFCAGLTRVAVLLMLTWLFNYRYHVLTLPQNAPCLQVTALVCCVYGVVANAGLPVLYALFNTAHYPVVHSAATLWFFCFETIAIVLNVSACRIVLCLRAILLRFQCSGARTVLSYKLYTALRNHLTGARSLTQRAHKRKKTLGTTYCTDTMPLDDTRTKVDDDRMCVSVMSCTSLPLYNPLFTNVIH
;
A
#
# COMPACT_ATOMS: atom_id res chain seq x y z
N MET A 1 -33.03 5.44 -6.61
CA MET A 1 -32.59 4.06 -6.85
C MET A 1 -32.98 3.25 -5.63
N ASP A 2 -33.82 2.24 -5.79
CA ASP A 2 -34.17 1.37 -4.66
C ASP A 2 -32.99 0.45 -4.28
N SER A 3 -33.13 -0.26 -3.15
CA SER A 3 -32.09 -1.12 -2.58
C SER A 3 -31.69 -2.29 -3.49
N ALA A 4 -32.65 -2.84 -4.27
CA ALA A 4 -32.41 -3.94 -5.18
C ALA A 4 -31.67 -3.47 -6.44
N GLN A 5 -32.05 -2.33 -7.01
CA GLN A 5 -31.35 -1.68 -8.12
C GLN A 5 -29.90 -1.35 -7.75
N LEU A 6 -29.65 -0.87 -6.52
CA LEU A 6 -28.29 -0.61 -6.04
C LEU A 6 -27.44 -1.89 -6.01
N ILE A 7 -27.99 -3.01 -5.52
CA ILE A 7 -27.26 -4.29 -5.49
C ILE A 7 -26.93 -4.76 -6.91
N ARG A 8 -27.90 -4.72 -7.83
CA ARG A 8 -27.68 -5.10 -9.23
C ARG A 8 -26.60 -4.24 -9.89
N PHE A 9 -26.63 -2.94 -9.63
CA PHE A 9 -25.59 -2.03 -10.07
C PHE A 9 -24.22 -2.42 -9.49
N LEU A 10 -24.09 -2.61 -8.18
CA LEU A 10 -22.83 -2.93 -7.52
C LEU A 10 -22.25 -4.30 -7.95
N ARG A 11 -23.11 -5.30 -8.19
CA ARG A 11 -22.71 -6.62 -8.72
C ARG A 11 -21.97 -6.52 -10.05
N THR A 12 -22.29 -5.50 -10.86
CA THR A 12 -21.63 -5.23 -12.14
C THR A 12 -20.49 -4.22 -12.00
N ALA A 13 -20.72 -3.14 -11.24
CA ALA A 13 -19.79 -2.03 -11.11
C ALA A 13 -18.52 -2.41 -10.32
N CYS A 14 -18.61 -3.27 -9.30
CA CYS A 14 -17.45 -3.68 -8.52
C CYS A 14 -16.40 -4.46 -9.34
N PRO A 15 -16.73 -5.56 -10.03
CA PRO A 15 -15.75 -6.28 -10.85
C PRO A 15 -15.21 -5.44 -12.02
N LEU A 16 -16.06 -4.64 -12.66
CA LEU A 16 -15.63 -3.69 -13.70
C LEU A 16 -14.69 -2.62 -13.15
N GLY A 17 -15.03 -2.04 -12.00
CA GLY A 17 -14.23 -1.03 -11.34
C GLY A 17 -12.88 -1.59 -10.91
N ALA A 18 -12.82 -2.83 -10.39
CA ALA A 18 -11.57 -3.49 -10.04
C ALA A 18 -10.69 -3.68 -11.29
N SER A 19 -11.27 -4.20 -12.37
CA SER A 19 -10.57 -4.39 -13.65
C SER A 19 -10.06 -3.08 -14.24
N LEU A 20 -10.90 -2.05 -14.30
CA LEU A 20 -10.50 -0.76 -14.83
C LEU A 20 -9.42 -0.12 -13.97
N SER A 21 -9.55 -0.20 -12.63
CA SER A 21 -8.59 0.37 -11.69
C SER A 21 -7.22 -0.27 -11.86
N VAL A 22 -7.12 -1.61 -11.96
CA VAL A 22 -5.81 -2.27 -12.12
C VAL A 22 -5.19 -1.96 -13.49
N LEU A 23 -5.99 -1.90 -14.56
CA LEU A 23 -5.50 -1.56 -15.90
C LEU A 23 -4.99 -0.11 -15.96
N VAL A 24 -5.77 0.84 -15.44
CA VAL A 24 -5.38 2.27 -15.36
C VAL A 24 -4.13 2.43 -14.51
N THR A 25 -4.05 1.74 -13.38
CA THR A 25 -2.87 1.75 -12.50
C THR A 25 -1.63 1.26 -13.26
N MET A 26 -1.73 0.11 -13.92
CA MET A 26 -0.64 -0.48 -14.69
C MET A 26 -0.17 0.45 -15.82
N VAL A 27 -1.08 0.94 -16.65
CA VAL A 27 -0.76 1.84 -17.76
C VAL A 27 -0.13 3.15 -17.24
N SER A 28 -0.67 3.71 -16.16
CA SER A 28 -0.13 4.93 -15.56
C SER A 28 1.28 4.73 -15.01
N CYS A 29 1.54 3.63 -14.31
CA CYS A 29 2.88 3.28 -13.82
C CYS A 29 3.87 3.12 -14.98
N VAL A 30 3.48 2.43 -16.07
CA VAL A 30 4.32 2.30 -17.28
C VAL A 30 4.66 3.67 -17.87
N ILE A 31 3.67 4.54 -18.05
CA ILE A 31 3.88 5.89 -18.60
C ILE A 31 4.82 6.69 -17.71
N ILE A 32 4.59 6.71 -16.40
CA ILE A 32 5.43 7.46 -15.44
C ILE A 32 6.88 6.95 -15.49
N VAL A 33 7.09 5.64 -15.47
CA VAL A 33 8.43 5.03 -15.54
C VAL A 33 9.16 5.42 -16.82
N LYS A 34 8.48 5.34 -17.97
CA LYS A 34 9.08 5.65 -19.28
C LYS A 34 9.39 7.13 -19.43
N VAL A 35 8.48 8.02 -19.00
CA VAL A 35 8.67 9.47 -19.10
C VAL A 35 9.80 9.96 -18.18
N ASN A 36 9.95 9.37 -17.01
CA ASN A 36 10.97 9.77 -16.03
C ASN A 36 12.28 8.97 -16.11
N ASN A 37 12.42 8.09 -17.11
CA ASN A 37 13.57 7.18 -17.27
C ASN A 37 13.93 6.42 -15.98
N ILE A 38 12.90 5.94 -15.25
CA ILE A 38 13.08 5.21 -14.00
C ILE A 38 13.64 3.82 -14.30
N TRP A 39 14.71 3.44 -13.59
CA TRP A 39 15.33 2.14 -13.72
C TRP A 39 14.44 1.01 -13.19
N VAL A 40 14.11 0.05 -14.05
CA VAL A 40 13.23 -1.09 -13.75
C VAL A 40 13.91 -2.42 -14.08
N SER A 41 15.10 -2.60 -13.50
CA SER A 41 15.87 -3.86 -13.50
C SER A 41 16.42 -4.28 -14.87
N GLY A 42 16.44 -3.39 -15.86
CA GLY A 42 16.92 -3.69 -17.22
C GLY A 42 15.98 -4.60 -18.03
N LEU A 43 14.76 -4.82 -17.56
CA LEU A 43 13.77 -5.65 -18.24
C LEU A 43 13.00 -4.88 -19.31
N THR A 44 12.65 -5.55 -20.42
CA THR A 44 11.80 -4.97 -21.47
C THR A 44 10.38 -4.79 -20.97
N TRP A 45 9.86 -5.83 -20.31
CA TRP A 45 8.63 -5.75 -19.54
C TRP A 45 8.95 -6.03 -18.07
N PRO A 46 9.04 -4.99 -17.22
CA PRO A 46 9.44 -5.14 -15.84
C PRO A 46 8.30 -5.67 -14.97
N PHE A 47 8.65 -6.12 -13.75
CA PHE A 47 7.64 -6.40 -12.73
C PHE A 47 6.81 -5.16 -12.44
N LEU A 48 5.50 -5.33 -12.27
CA LEU A 48 4.59 -4.23 -12.00
C LEU A 48 4.96 -3.48 -10.72
N SER A 49 5.47 -4.21 -9.72
CA SER A 49 5.94 -3.66 -8.46
C SER A 49 7.16 -2.75 -8.60
N ASP A 50 8.08 -3.06 -9.52
CA ASP A 50 9.23 -2.19 -9.79
C ASP A 50 8.79 -0.89 -10.46
N MET A 51 7.73 -0.95 -11.28
CA MET A 51 7.15 0.26 -11.90
C MET A 51 6.44 1.16 -10.88
N GLY A 52 5.98 0.60 -9.77
CA GLY A 52 5.33 1.32 -8.66
C GLY A 52 6.29 1.73 -7.54
N ARG A 53 7.62 1.58 -7.70
CA ARG A 53 8.57 1.83 -6.61
C ARG A 53 8.83 3.32 -6.36
N ASP A 54 9.09 4.08 -7.43
CA ASP A 54 9.56 5.46 -7.35
C ASP A 54 8.41 6.48 -7.39
N TYR A 55 8.62 7.66 -6.81
CA TYR A 55 7.65 8.75 -6.91
C TYR A 55 7.66 9.36 -8.33
N PRO A 56 6.48 9.72 -8.88
CA PRO A 56 5.14 9.67 -8.28
C PRO A 56 4.40 8.33 -8.48
N ALA A 57 4.95 7.37 -9.23
CA ALA A 57 4.30 6.09 -9.54
C ALA A 57 3.91 5.28 -8.29
N TYR A 58 4.67 5.42 -7.20
CA TYR A 58 4.34 4.83 -5.89
C TYR A 58 2.94 5.16 -5.39
N TYR A 59 2.52 6.43 -5.52
CA TYR A 59 1.17 6.82 -5.08
C TYR A 59 0.09 6.21 -5.96
N VAL A 60 0.32 6.17 -7.27
CA VAL A 60 -0.60 5.56 -8.23
C VAL A 60 -0.75 4.06 -7.96
N PHE A 61 0.38 3.37 -7.74
CA PHE A 61 0.42 1.94 -7.46
C PHE A 61 -0.27 1.60 -6.13
N GLY A 62 0.07 2.31 -5.06
CA GLY A 62 -0.52 2.15 -3.73
C GLY A 62 -2.04 2.37 -3.72
N THR A 63 -2.50 3.50 -4.25
CA THR A 63 -3.93 3.84 -4.32
C THR A 63 -4.69 2.89 -5.23
N GLY A 64 -4.12 2.58 -6.40
CA GLY A 64 -4.71 1.69 -7.39
C GLY A 64 -4.98 0.30 -6.84
N LEU A 65 -3.95 -0.36 -6.27
CA LEU A 65 -4.09 -1.70 -5.72
C LEU A 65 -4.95 -1.76 -4.45
N THR A 66 -4.96 -0.68 -3.65
CA THR A 66 -5.89 -0.58 -2.51
C THR A 66 -7.35 -0.51 -2.97
N LEU A 67 -7.63 0.29 -4.00
CA LEU A 67 -8.97 0.37 -4.59
C LEU A 67 -9.41 -0.97 -5.17
N VAL A 68 -8.52 -1.64 -5.91
CA VAL A 68 -8.77 -2.99 -6.46
C VAL A 68 -9.11 -3.96 -5.34
N ALA A 69 -8.33 -3.98 -4.25
CA ALA A 69 -8.57 -4.87 -3.11
C ALA A 69 -9.97 -4.69 -2.51
N ILE A 70 -10.40 -3.43 -2.32
CA ILE A 70 -11.73 -3.12 -1.78
C ILE A 70 -12.82 -3.63 -2.73
N LEU A 71 -12.70 -3.35 -4.03
CA LEU A 71 -13.70 -3.74 -5.03
C LEU A 71 -13.78 -5.27 -5.21
N LEU A 72 -12.65 -5.98 -5.07
CA LEU A 72 -12.62 -7.44 -5.10
C LEU A 72 -13.29 -8.05 -3.87
N VAL A 73 -13.17 -7.47 -2.67
CA VAL A 73 -13.90 -7.94 -1.48
C VAL A 73 -15.42 -7.89 -1.71
N PHE A 74 -15.91 -6.80 -2.31
CA PHE A 74 -17.33 -6.70 -2.69
C PHE A 74 -17.71 -7.74 -3.75
N THR A 75 -16.89 -7.88 -4.80
CA THR A 75 -17.11 -8.84 -5.88
C THR A 75 -17.24 -10.28 -5.37
N TRP A 76 -16.29 -10.72 -4.54
CA TRP A 76 -16.31 -12.04 -3.91
C TRP A 76 -17.54 -12.24 -3.03
N THR A 77 -17.94 -11.21 -2.28
CA THR A 77 -19.13 -11.27 -1.42
C THR A 77 -20.42 -11.39 -2.22
N PHE A 78 -20.56 -10.65 -3.32
CA PHE A 78 -21.72 -10.76 -4.20
C PHE A 78 -21.80 -12.11 -4.89
N ASN A 79 -20.66 -12.63 -5.35
CA ASN A 79 -20.59 -13.93 -5.99
C ASN A 79 -20.94 -15.07 -5.02
N TRP A 80 -20.44 -15.02 -3.79
CA TRP A 80 -20.82 -15.98 -2.74
C TRP A 80 -22.32 -16.01 -2.49
N ARG A 81 -22.96 -14.84 -2.38
CA ARG A 81 -24.41 -14.73 -2.21
C ARG A 81 -25.16 -15.37 -3.36
N TYR A 82 -24.75 -15.09 -4.58
CA TYR A 82 -25.32 -15.73 -5.76
C TYR A 82 -25.19 -17.25 -5.71
N HIS A 83 -24.03 -17.78 -5.30
CA HIS A 83 -23.90 -19.23 -5.13
C HIS A 83 -24.83 -19.78 -4.03
N MET A 84 -24.98 -19.07 -2.91
CA MET A 84 -25.85 -19.51 -1.81
C MET A 84 -27.33 -19.55 -2.21
N THR A 85 -27.77 -18.69 -3.12
CA THR A 85 -29.15 -18.68 -3.64
C THR A 85 -29.34 -19.59 -4.84
N ALA A 86 -28.31 -19.80 -5.66
CA ALA A 86 -28.38 -20.60 -6.87
C ALA A 86 -28.17 -22.11 -6.63
N LEU A 87 -27.50 -22.48 -5.53
CA LEU A 87 -27.34 -23.88 -5.11
C LEU A 87 -28.57 -24.33 -4.31
N PRO A 88 -29.07 -25.56 -4.53
CA PRO A 88 -30.14 -26.10 -3.72
C PRO A 88 -29.66 -26.38 -2.28
N GLU A 89 -30.58 -26.42 -1.33
CA GLU A 89 -30.26 -26.53 0.10
C GLU A 89 -29.52 -27.83 0.45
N ASP A 90 -29.80 -28.92 -0.27
CA ASP A 90 -29.19 -30.24 -0.13
C ASP A 90 -27.77 -30.32 -0.71
N ALA A 91 -27.32 -29.34 -1.50
CA ALA A 91 -25.96 -29.27 -2.05
C ALA A 91 -24.92 -28.78 -1.03
N THR A 92 -24.96 -29.31 0.20
CA THR A 92 -24.15 -28.90 1.36
C THR A 92 -22.66 -28.77 1.04
N VAL A 93 -22.08 -29.76 0.35
CA VAL A 93 -20.65 -29.74 -0.01
C VAL A 93 -20.30 -28.52 -0.86
N TYR A 94 -21.09 -28.22 -1.89
CA TYR A 94 -20.81 -27.10 -2.80
C TYR A 94 -21.09 -25.74 -2.15
N ARG A 95 -22.05 -25.67 -1.21
CA ARG A 95 -22.25 -24.47 -0.38
C ARG A 95 -21.03 -24.24 0.51
N VAL A 96 -20.48 -25.28 1.15
CA VAL A 96 -19.23 -25.18 1.91
C VAL A 96 -18.07 -24.74 1.01
N LEU A 97 -17.88 -25.34 -0.16
CA LEU A 97 -16.83 -24.93 -1.10
C LEU A 97 -16.98 -23.47 -1.55
N SER A 98 -18.20 -23.00 -1.77
CA SER A 98 -18.48 -21.60 -2.09
C SER A 98 -18.10 -20.67 -0.94
N THR A 99 -18.41 -21.04 0.31
CA THR A 99 -18.01 -20.29 1.50
C THR A 99 -16.49 -20.25 1.68
N ILE A 100 -15.79 -21.37 1.44
CA ILE A 100 -14.32 -21.41 1.48
C ILE A 100 -13.73 -20.53 0.38
N SER A 101 -14.26 -20.61 -0.85
CA SER A 101 -13.87 -19.76 -1.98
C SER A 101 -14.01 -18.28 -1.64
N TRP A 102 -15.13 -17.89 -1.02
CA TRP A 102 -15.36 -16.53 -0.54
C TRP A 102 -14.37 -16.09 0.52
N ILE A 103 -14.14 -16.91 1.55
CA ILE A 103 -13.18 -16.62 2.61
C ILE A 103 -11.79 -16.44 2.00
N ALA A 104 -11.36 -17.34 1.12
CA ALA A 104 -10.09 -17.24 0.41
C ALA A 104 -10.03 -15.94 -0.41
N GLY A 105 -11.02 -15.66 -1.26
CA GLY A 105 -11.03 -14.45 -2.09
C GLY A 105 -10.99 -13.16 -1.28
N VAL A 106 -11.71 -13.09 -0.16
CA VAL A 106 -11.66 -11.93 0.75
C VAL A 106 -10.30 -11.83 1.45
N LEU A 107 -9.77 -12.95 1.94
CA LEU A 107 -8.49 -12.99 2.63
C LEU A 107 -7.31 -12.75 1.70
N ALA A 108 -7.39 -13.03 0.40
CA ALA A 108 -6.32 -12.75 -0.55
C ALA A 108 -6.08 -11.23 -0.72
N ASN A 109 -7.16 -10.43 -0.74
CA ASN A 109 -7.12 -9.02 -1.10
C ASN A 109 -6.20 -8.11 -0.26
N PRO A 110 -6.05 -8.29 1.07
CA PRO A 110 -5.03 -7.60 1.86
C PRO A 110 -3.60 -7.76 1.35
N GLY A 111 -3.27 -8.81 0.60
CA GLY A 111 -1.96 -8.96 -0.03
C GLY A 111 -1.64 -7.86 -1.04
N LEU A 112 -2.66 -7.30 -1.73
CA LEU A 112 -2.51 -6.22 -2.70
C LEU A 112 -2.00 -4.89 -2.10
N PRO A 113 -2.61 -4.30 -1.05
CA PRO A 113 -2.04 -3.11 -0.42
C PRO A 113 -0.71 -3.40 0.27
N VAL A 114 -0.50 -4.60 0.83
CA VAL A 114 0.79 -4.98 1.42
C VAL A 114 1.89 -4.94 0.35
N LEU A 115 1.71 -5.61 -0.80
CA LEU A 115 2.70 -5.57 -1.87
C LEU A 115 2.84 -4.17 -2.49
N ALA A 116 1.80 -3.34 -2.46
CA ALA A 116 1.86 -2.00 -3.01
C ALA A 116 2.64 -1.01 -2.12
N PHE A 117 2.41 -1.04 -0.80
CA PHE A 117 3.02 -0.09 0.12
C PHE A 117 4.45 -0.46 0.52
N PHE A 118 4.76 -1.74 0.61
CA PHE A 118 6.11 -2.21 0.88
C PHE A 118 6.86 -2.35 -0.44
N ASP A 119 7.76 -1.40 -0.73
CA ASP A 119 8.48 -1.35 -1.99
C ASP A 119 9.52 -2.49 -2.12
N THR A 120 9.82 -2.88 -3.36
CA THR A 120 10.75 -3.97 -3.69
C THR A 120 12.19 -3.67 -3.29
N SER A 121 12.55 -2.40 -3.04
CA SER A 121 13.93 -2.01 -2.79
C SER A 121 14.29 -2.07 -1.30
N LYS A 122 13.46 -1.51 -0.42
CA LYS A 122 13.71 -1.41 1.03
C LYS A 122 13.04 -2.52 1.83
N HIS A 123 11.89 -2.98 1.37
CA HIS A 123 11.04 -3.93 2.10
C HIS A 123 10.72 -5.18 1.27
N SER A 124 11.69 -5.65 0.47
CA SER A 124 11.55 -6.76 -0.48
C SER A 124 10.92 -8.03 0.11
N LYS A 125 11.24 -8.37 1.36
CA LYS A 125 10.66 -9.55 2.04
C LYS A 125 9.17 -9.39 2.31
N LEU A 126 8.74 -8.22 2.79
CA LEU A 126 7.31 -7.95 3.04
C LEU A 126 6.55 -7.80 1.73
N HIS A 127 7.19 -7.19 0.72
CA HIS A 127 6.67 -7.12 -0.63
C HIS A 127 6.38 -8.52 -1.19
N ALA A 128 7.39 -9.40 -1.17
CA ALA A 128 7.28 -10.77 -1.65
C ALA A 128 6.21 -11.56 -0.88
N ALA A 129 6.17 -11.44 0.45
CA ALA A 129 5.14 -12.07 1.27
C ALA A 129 3.72 -11.59 0.91
N GLY A 130 3.54 -10.29 0.61
CA GLY A 130 2.26 -9.74 0.14
C GLY A 130 1.83 -10.31 -1.21
N ALA A 131 2.78 -10.45 -2.14
CA ALA A 131 2.53 -11.06 -3.45
C ALA A 131 2.20 -12.55 -3.32
N GLU A 132 2.97 -13.32 -2.55
CA GLU A 132 2.70 -14.72 -2.24
C GLU A 132 1.33 -14.88 -1.61
N TRP A 133 1.02 -14.11 -0.57
CA TRP A 133 -0.27 -14.10 0.09
C TRP A 133 -1.41 -13.93 -0.92
N PHE A 134 -1.35 -12.89 -1.75
CA PHE A 134 -2.41 -12.64 -2.72
C PHE A 134 -2.54 -13.78 -3.72
N PHE A 135 -1.45 -14.14 -4.42
CA PHE A 135 -1.53 -15.07 -5.55
C PHE A 135 -1.87 -16.51 -5.12
N TYR A 136 -1.30 -17.02 -4.03
CA TYR A 136 -1.61 -18.38 -3.57
C TYR A 136 -3.07 -18.51 -3.11
N ILE A 137 -3.54 -17.57 -2.30
CA ILE A 137 -4.92 -17.62 -1.77
C ILE A 137 -5.93 -17.33 -2.88
N GLU A 138 -5.67 -16.37 -3.76
CA GLU A 138 -6.54 -16.06 -4.89
C GLU A 138 -6.64 -17.25 -5.85
N THR A 139 -5.55 -18.00 -6.08
CA THR A 139 -5.56 -19.24 -6.88
C THR A 139 -6.55 -20.26 -6.33
N ILE A 140 -6.56 -20.46 -5.01
CA ILE A 140 -7.52 -21.35 -4.34
C ILE A 140 -8.94 -20.80 -4.51
N ALA A 141 -9.14 -19.50 -4.32
CA ALA A 141 -10.44 -18.85 -4.45
C ALA A 141 -11.05 -19.06 -5.85
N VAL A 142 -10.29 -18.79 -6.92
CA VAL A 142 -10.77 -18.93 -8.30
C VAL A 142 -10.97 -20.40 -8.71
N LEU A 143 -10.12 -21.31 -8.24
CA LEU A 143 -10.29 -22.75 -8.49
C LEU A 143 -11.62 -23.25 -7.89
N LEU A 144 -11.83 -22.99 -6.59
CA LEU A 144 -13.06 -23.41 -5.90
C LEU A 144 -14.30 -22.76 -6.50
N ASN A 145 -14.21 -21.48 -6.88
CA ASN A 145 -15.28 -20.79 -7.56
C ASN A 145 -15.66 -21.44 -8.90
N THR A 146 -14.66 -21.82 -9.68
CA THR A 146 -14.84 -22.50 -10.98
C THR A 146 -15.50 -23.87 -10.78
N ILE A 147 -15.11 -24.62 -9.74
CA ILE A 147 -15.73 -25.90 -9.37
C ILE A 147 -17.21 -25.74 -9.03
N VAL A 148 -17.56 -24.74 -8.20
CA VAL A 148 -18.96 -24.46 -7.84
C VAL A 148 -19.77 -24.05 -9.06
N SER A 149 -19.20 -23.21 -9.93
CA SER A 149 -19.84 -22.78 -11.17
C SER A 149 -20.07 -23.94 -12.15
N TYR A 150 -19.12 -24.89 -12.22
CA TYR A 150 -19.29 -26.12 -12.99
C TYR A 150 -20.45 -26.97 -12.46
N LYS A 151 -20.59 -27.12 -11.14
CA LYS A 151 -21.74 -27.82 -10.54
C LYS A 151 -23.06 -27.13 -10.86
N LEU A 152 -23.13 -25.80 -10.77
CA LEU A 152 -24.30 -25.01 -11.13
C LEU A 152 -24.72 -25.18 -12.60
N TYR A 153 -23.75 -25.33 -13.50
CA TYR A 153 -23.99 -25.64 -14.91
C TYR A 153 -24.51 -27.07 -15.11
N LYS A 154 -23.87 -28.06 -14.47
CA LYS A 154 -24.27 -29.49 -14.53
C LYS A 154 -25.71 -29.70 -14.05
N MET A 155 -26.09 -29.09 -12.93
CA MET A 155 -27.45 -29.22 -12.39
C MET A 155 -28.51 -28.66 -13.34
N LEU A 156 -28.24 -27.50 -13.94
CA LEU A 156 -29.17 -26.89 -14.88
C LEU A 156 -29.29 -27.71 -16.17
N THR A 157 -28.20 -28.34 -16.60
CA THR A 157 -28.21 -29.25 -17.76
C THR A 157 -29.02 -30.52 -17.47
N GLY A 158 -28.88 -31.10 -16.28
CA GLY A 158 -29.67 -32.27 -15.85
C GLY A 158 -31.16 -31.95 -15.78
N LEU A 159 -31.53 -30.82 -15.15
CA LEU A 159 -32.91 -30.37 -15.08
C LEU A 159 -33.53 -30.11 -16.47
N GLN A 160 -32.73 -29.65 -17.44
CA GLN A 160 -33.21 -29.43 -18.80
C GLN A 160 -33.47 -30.73 -19.57
N MET A 161 -32.66 -31.78 -19.35
CA MET A 161 -32.95 -33.10 -19.91
C MET A 161 -34.25 -33.68 -19.35
N ASP A 162 -34.56 -33.40 -18.08
CA ASP A 162 -35.82 -33.85 -17.45
C ASP A 162 -37.04 -33.03 -17.91
N LEU A 163 -36.82 -31.79 -18.36
CA LEU A 163 -37.87 -30.80 -18.68
C LEU A 163 -37.90 -30.43 -20.17
N GLU A 164 -37.57 -31.36 -21.06
CA GLU A 164 -37.42 -31.15 -22.51
C GLU A 164 -38.72 -30.73 -23.26
N ASN A 165 -39.78 -30.32 -22.56
CA ASN A 165 -41.09 -29.98 -23.13
C ASN A 165 -41.74 -28.65 -22.69
N ALA A 166 -41.12 -27.75 -21.87
CA ALA A 166 -41.94 -26.71 -21.20
C ALA A 166 -41.53 -25.21 -21.19
N CYS A 167 -40.31 -24.73 -21.48
CA CYS A 167 -40.08 -23.27 -21.34
C CYS A 167 -38.86 -22.62 -22.05
N SER A 168 -39.06 -21.44 -22.64
CA SER A 168 -38.04 -20.64 -23.35
C SER A 168 -37.04 -19.92 -22.42
N THR A 169 -37.42 -19.61 -21.19
CA THR A 169 -36.59 -18.92 -20.18
C THR A 169 -35.45 -19.77 -19.64
N MET A 170 -35.64 -21.09 -19.53
CA MET A 170 -34.60 -21.99 -19.02
C MET A 170 -33.41 -22.11 -19.98
N GLY A 171 -33.68 -22.05 -21.29
CA GLY A 171 -32.64 -22.03 -22.32
C GLY A 171 -31.73 -20.80 -22.23
N ALA A 172 -32.30 -19.61 -21.99
CA ALA A 172 -31.52 -18.38 -21.83
C ALA A 172 -30.60 -18.42 -20.60
N LYS A 173 -31.13 -18.90 -19.45
CA LYS A 173 -30.37 -19.08 -18.20
C LYS A 173 -29.23 -20.08 -18.37
N MET A 174 -29.46 -21.18 -19.09
CA MET A 174 -28.44 -22.17 -19.40
C MET A 174 -27.32 -21.58 -20.26
N GLN A 175 -27.66 -20.84 -21.32
CA GLN A 175 -26.66 -20.19 -22.17
C GLN A 175 -25.79 -19.19 -21.39
N ARG A 176 -26.38 -18.40 -20.49
CA ARG A 176 -25.64 -17.48 -19.61
C ARG A 176 -24.66 -18.23 -18.70
N ARG A 177 -25.13 -19.28 -17.99
CA ARG A 177 -24.26 -20.09 -17.11
C ARG A 177 -23.14 -20.79 -17.87
N LYS A 178 -23.44 -21.31 -19.07
CA LYS A 178 -22.43 -21.90 -19.97
C LYS A 178 -21.37 -20.86 -20.37
N LYS A 179 -21.79 -19.64 -20.69
CA LYS A 179 -20.87 -18.54 -21.02
C LYS A 179 -19.98 -18.18 -19.83
N THR A 180 -20.56 -17.98 -18.64
CA THR A 180 -19.81 -17.72 -17.40
C THR A 180 -18.77 -18.79 -17.13
N LEU A 181 -19.17 -20.07 -17.17
CA LEU A 181 -18.27 -21.19 -16.94
C LEU A 181 -17.15 -21.25 -17.97
N LYS A 182 -17.45 -21.03 -19.26
CA LYS A 182 -16.42 -20.98 -20.31
C LYS A 182 -15.38 -19.89 -20.04
N ILE A 183 -15.83 -18.68 -19.67
CA ILE A 183 -14.94 -17.57 -19.30
C ILE A 183 -14.06 -17.99 -18.12
N GLN A 184 -14.66 -18.52 -17.06
CA GLN A 184 -13.92 -18.96 -15.87
C GLN A 184 -12.89 -20.03 -16.18
N VAL A 185 -13.25 -21.09 -16.91
CA VAL A 185 -12.33 -22.18 -17.25
C VAL A 185 -11.16 -21.66 -18.09
N ILE A 186 -11.43 -20.87 -19.13
CA ILE A 186 -10.36 -20.33 -20.00
C ILE A 186 -9.41 -19.46 -19.18
N PHE A 187 -9.93 -18.47 -18.46
CA PHE A 187 -9.09 -17.54 -17.71
C PHE A 187 -8.43 -18.19 -16.50
N PHE A 188 -9.08 -19.13 -15.82
CA PHE A 188 -8.47 -19.90 -14.74
C PHE A 188 -7.32 -20.76 -15.26
N SER A 189 -7.48 -21.47 -16.38
CA SER A 189 -6.41 -22.29 -16.95
C SER A 189 -5.19 -21.43 -17.34
N LEU A 190 -5.42 -20.30 -18.00
CA LEU A 190 -4.34 -19.37 -18.36
C LEU A 190 -3.68 -18.76 -17.11
N PHE A 191 -4.50 -18.34 -16.14
CA PHE A 191 -4.02 -17.82 -14.85
C PHE A 191 -3.18 -18.86 -14.11
N PHE A 192 -3.63 -20.10 -14.04
CA PHE A 192 -2.94 -21.16 -13.31
C PHE A 192 -1.56 -21.46 -13.92
N VAL A 193 -1.47 -21.54 -15.24
CA VAL A 193 -0.17 -21.69 -15.93
C VAL A 193 0.74 -20.49 -15.67
N ALA A 194 0.22 -19.26 -15.81
CA ALA A 194 0.99 -18.04 -15.53
C ALA A 194 1.46 -17.99 -14.06
N PHE A 195 0.60 -18.37 -13.11
CA PHE A 195 0.90 -18.43 -11.69
C PHE A 195 2.03 -19.42 -11.41
N LEU A 196 1.99 -20.62 -11.98
CA LEU A 196 3.05 -21.62 -11.83
C LEU A 196 4.39 -21.09 -12.33
N ILE A 197 4.41 -20.43 -13.50
CA ILE A 197 5.62 -19.85 -14.10
C ILE A 197 6.13 -18.67 -13.25
N TYR A 198 5.25 -17.82 -12.75
CA TYR A 198 5.62 -16.63 -11.98
C TYR A 198 6.17 -16.97 -10.58
N MET A 199 5.44 -17.83 -9.86
CA MET A 199 5.67 -18.13 -8.45
C MET A 199 6.50 -19.40 -8.27
N PRO A 200 5.95 -20.63 -8.16
CA PRO A 200 6.73 -21.79 -7.73
C PRO A 200 7.86 -22.18 -8.69
N ILE A 201 7.65 -22.12 -10.01
CA ILE A 201 8.69 -22.46 -10.99
C ILE A 201 9.65 -21.28 -11.15
N GLY A 202 9.11 -20.07 -11.29
CA GLY A 202 9.92 -18.87 -11.45
C GLY A 202 10.88 -18.63 -10.30
N THR A 203 10.42 -18.75 -9.05
CA THR A 203 11.28 -18.54 -7.87
C THR A 203 12.29 -19.65 -7.66
N SER A 204 11.99 -20.89 -8.07
CA SER A 204 12.92 -22.01 -7.92
C SER A 204 14.03 -22.03 -8.99
N VAL A 205 13.73 -21.53 -10.20
CA VAL A 205 14.67 -21.49 -11.31
C VAL A 205 15.44 -20.16 -11.38
N ALA A 206 14.87 -19.07 -10.86
CA ALA A 206 15.55 -17.78 -10.90
C ALA A 206 16.81 -17.78 -10.00
N PRO A 207 17.99 -17.43 -10.55
CA PRO A 207 19.17 -17.19 -9.72
C PRO A 207 18.94 -16.00 -8.79
N GLN A 208 19.77 -15.87 -7.75
CA GLN A 208 19.68 -14.73 -6.84
C GLN A 208 19.82 -13.41 -7.60
N SER A 209 18.81 -12.55 -7.51
CA SER A 209 18.82 -11.23 -8.14
C SER A 209 19.99 -10.40 -7.62
N GLN A 210 20.78 -9.88 -8.56
CA GLN A 210 21.93 -9.03 -8.24
C GLN A 210 21.44 -7.59 -7.97
N ARG A 211 22.21 -6.85 -7.17
CA ARG A 211 21.98 -5.42 -6.97
C ARG A 211 22.79 -4.64 -7.98
N LEU A 212 22.20 -3.56 -8.50
CA LEU A 212 22.93 -2.62 -9.34
C LEU A 212 23.98 -1.89 -8.48
N SER A 213 25.23 -1.86 -8.92
CA SER A 213 26.29 -1.13 -8.21
C SER A 213 26.05 0.38 -8.28
N ILE A 214 26.65 1.14 -7.36
CA ILE A 214 26.53 2.61 -7.38
C ILE A 214 27.18 3.15 -8.67
N ASP A 215 28.35 2.63 -9.04
CA ASP A 215 29.07 3.05 -10.24
C ASP A 215 28.24 2.75 -11.50
N ASP A 216 27.72 1.52 -11.64
CA ASP A 216 26.86 1.15 -12.79
C ASP A 216 25.57 2.00 -12.83
N CYS A 217 25.02 2.37 -11.67
CA CYS A 217 23.85 3.24 -11.58
C CYS A 217 24.13 4.65 -12.11
N ILE A 218 25.31 5.19 -11.79
CA ILE A 218 25.76 6.50 -12.28
C ILE A 218 26.08 6.42 -13.77
N ASP A 219 26.76 5.37 -14.23
CA ASP A 219 27.12 5.13 -15.64
C ASP A 219 25.88 4.96 -16.53
N LYS A 220 24.80 4.38 -15.99
CA LYS A 220 23.49 4.33 -16.66
C LYS A 220 22.75 5.68 -16.67
N GLY A 221 23.35 6.75 -16.15
CA GLY A 221 22.81 8.11 -16.20
C GLY A 221 21.62 8.37 -15.28
N LEU A 222 21.45 7.58 -14.21
CA LEU A 222 20.29 7.67 -13.31
C LEU A 222 20.40 8.82 -12.27
N GLY A 223 21.57 9.45 -12.21
CA GLY A 223 21.87 10.61 -11.36
C GLY A 223 22.55 10.25 -10.05
N GLU A 224 23.64 10.96 -9.75
CA GLU A 224 24.49 10.71 -8.56
C GLU A 224 23.70 10.74 -7.25
N THR A 225 22.88 11.76 -7.04
CA THR A 225 22.06 11.87 -5.81
C THR A 225 21.07 10.71 -5.68
N TYR A 226 20.51 10.25 -6.79
CA TYR A 226 19.58 9.12 -6.78
C TYR A 226 20.31 7.82 -6.39
N CYS A 227 21.47 7.56 -6.99
CA CYS A 227 22.26 6.35 -6.74
C CYS A 227 22.92 6.34 -5.35
N GLU A 228 23.57 7.44 -4.95
CA GLU A 228 24.38 7.52 -3.73
C GLU A 228 23.58 7.87 -2.47
N VAL A 229 22.38 8.44 -2.60
CA VAL A 229 21.58 8.89 -1.45
C VAL A 229 20.22 8.20 -1.43
N THR A 230 19.44 8.30 -2.50
CA THR A 230 18.05 7.81 -2.50
C THR A 230 17.97 6.28 -2.49
N MET A 231 18.79 5.63 -3.31
CA MET A 231 18.80 4.19 -3.54
C MET A 231 20.01 3.49 -2.93
N ARG A 232 20.76 4.15 -2.05
CA ARG A 232 21.94 3.54 -1.44
C ARG A 232 21.57 2.39 -0.50
N LEU A 233 22.14 1.21 -0.74
CA LEU A 233 22.06 0.06 0.18
C LEU A 233 23.29 0.00 1.09
N ASN A 234 24.49 0.13 0.50
CA ASN A 234 25.77 0.13 1.23
C ASN A 234 26.78 1.06 0.50
N SER A 235 28.09 0.88 0.69
CA SER A 235 29.11 1.73 0.04
C SER A 235 29.34 1.45 -1.45
N THR A 236 28.89 0.31 -1.97
CA THR A 236 29.17 -0.13 -3.36
C THR A 236 27.91 -0.50 -4.14
N SER A 237 26.80 -0.76 -3.47
CA SER A 237 25.57 -1.29 -4.05
C SER A 237 24.37 -0.39 -3.75
N THR A 238 23.45 -0.37 -4.70
CA THR A 238 22.13 0.24 -4.55
C THR A 238 21.08 -0.78 -4.06
N THR A 239 19.89 -0.31 -3.71
CA THR A 239 18.69 -1.11 -3.46
C THR A 239 17.98 -1.49 -4.76
N LEU A 240 18.49 -1.06 -5.92
CA LEU A 240 17.95 -1.42 -7.24
C LEU A 240 18.39 -2.82 -7.61
N TYR A 241 17.50 -3.58 -8.25
CA TYR A 241 17.86 -4.87 -8.84
C TYR A 241 18.45 -4.67 -10.23
N ASP A 242 19.33 -5.59 -10.62
CA ASP A 242 19.87 -5.72 -11.96
C ASP A 242 19.60 -7.15 -12.45
N ASP A 243 18.66 -7.27 -13.39
CA ASP A 243 18.26 -8.54 -13.99
C ASP A 243 18.85 -8.71 -15.41
N GLU A 244 19.76 -7.84 -15.88
CA GLU A 244 20.32 -7.94 -17.25
C GLU A 244 21.08 -9.25 -17.47
N LYS A 245 21.83 -9.71 -16.46
CA LYS A 245 22.56 -11.00 -16.51
C LYS A 245 21.65 -12.22 -16.46
N THR A 246 20.43 -12.04 -15.95
CA THR A 246 19.43 -13.10 -15.73
C THR A 246 18.18 -12.84 -16.56
N TYR A 247 18.35 -12.08 -17.65
CA TYR A 247 17.28 -11.47 -18.42
C TYR A 247 16.22 -12.48 -18.84
N GLY A 248 16.61 -13.62 -19.43
CA GLY A 248 15.66 -14.63 -19.90
C GLY A 248 14.72 -15.12 -18.80
N THR A 249 15.27 -15.48 -17.63
CA THR A 249 14.48 -15.97 -16.49
C THR A 249 13.66 -14.86 -15.83
N SER A 250 14.23 -13.67 -15.64
CA SER A 250 13.54 -12.55 -14.99
C SER A 250 12.44 -11.98 -15.90
N GLN A 251 12.68 -11.88 -17.21
CA GLN A 251 11.71 -11.44 -18.20
C GLN A 251 10.54 -12.41 -18.34
N MET A 252 10.80 -13.73 -18.31
CA MET A 252 9.76 -14.76 -18.28
C MET A 252 8.86 -14.59 -17.04
N ARG A 253 9.45 -14.39 -15.85
CA ARG A 253 8.69 -14.19 -14.61
C ARG A 253 7.87 -12.91 -14.62
N ALA A 254 8.43 -11.81 -15.09
CA ALA A 254 7.73 -10.54 -15.20
C ALA A 254 6.56 -10.62 -16.20
N ALA A 255 6.77 -11.30 -17.34
CA ALA A 255 5.70 -11.58 -18.31
C ALA A 255 4.61 -12.48 -17.71
N ALA A 256 4.99 -13.50 -16.94
CA ALA A 256 4.04 -14.37 -16.24
C ALA A 256 3.24 -13.61 -15.17
N GLN A 257 3.87 -12.70 -14.41
CA GLN A 257 3.16 -11.81 -13.49
C GLN A 257 2.11 -10.96 -14.20
N LEU A 258 2.47 -10.35 -15.33
CA LEU A 258 1.52 -9.59 -16.16
C LEU A 258 0.37 -10.50 -16.63
N ALA A 259 0.68 -11.69 -17.12
CA ALA A 259 -0.32 -12.65 -17.56
C ALA A 259 -1.27 -13.04 -16.42
N CYS A 260 -0.79 -13.23 -15.19
CA CYS A 260 -1.64 -13.45 -14.02
C CYS A 260 -2.63 -12.29 -13.81
N ILE A 261 -2.16 -11.05 -13.91
CA ILE A 261 -3.01 -9.86 -13.72
C ILE A 261 -4.08 -9.79 -14.82
N LEU A 262 -3.69 -9.91 -16.08
CA LEU A 262 -4.62 -9.83 -17.22
C LEU A 262 -5.63 -10.97 -17.22
N THR A 263 -5.22 -12.17 -16.81
CA THR A 263 -6.12 -13.32 -16.71
C THR A 263 -7.08 -13.20 -15.54
N LEU A 264 -6.68 -12.61 -14.40
CA LEU A 264 -7.61 -12.28 -13.30
C LEU A 264 -8.60 -11.18 -13.71
N VAL A 265 -8.17 -10.18 -14.47
CA VAL A 265 -9.07 -9.17 -15.08
C VAL A 265 -10.11 -9.87 -15.96
N GLY A 266 -9.68 -10.75 -16.86
CA GLY A 266 -10.57 -11.53 -17.70
C GLY A 266 -11.48 -12.48 -16.92
N TYR A 267 -10.97 -13.12 -15.86
CA TYR A 267 -11.76 -13.96 -14.97
C TYR A 267 -12.85 -13.15 -14.25
N SER A 268 -12.55 -11.92 -13.85
CA SER A 268 -13.52 -11.04 -13.18
C SER A 268 -14.72 -10.71 -14.08
N ALA A 269 -14.56 -10.73 -15.40
CA ALA A 269 -15.66 -10.55 -16.34
C ALA A 269 -16.72 -11.66 -16.21
N SER A 270 -16.36 -12.83 -15.68
CA SER A 270 -17.32 -13.90 -15.38
C SER A 270 -18.30 -13.53 -14.27
N PHE A 271 -17.91 -12.66 -13.32
CA PHE A 271 -18.82 -12.20 -12.27
C PHE A 271 -19.91 -11.30 -12.83
N ILE A 272 -19.63 -10.57 -13.92
CA ILE A 272 -20.62 -9.71 -14.60
C ILE A 272 -21.66 -10.55 -15.34
N THR A 273 -21.27 -11.73 -15.83
CA THR A 273 -22.17 -12.61 -16.60
C THR A 273 -23.02 -13.54 -15.73
N ASN A 274 -22.91 -13.46 -14.39
CA ASN A 274 -23.77 -14.19 -13.48
C ASN A 274 -25.21 -13.71 -13.55
N ASP A 275 -26.15 -14.66 -13.45
CA ASP A 275 -27.58 -14.40 -13.59
C ASP A 275 -28.18 -14.06 -12.22
N TYR A 276 -28.16 -12.77 -11.90
CA TYR A 276 -28.55 -12.24 -10.59
C TYR A 276 -30.05 -11.91 -10.47
N ASP A 277 -30.82 -12.07 -11.53
CA ASP A 277 -32.20 -11.55 -11.63
C ASP A 277 -33.23 -12.33 -10.79
N ASP A 278 -32.92 -13.55 -10.37
CA ASP A 278 -33.84 -14.44 -9.62
C ASP A 278 -33.57 -14.52 -8.11
N SER A 279 -32.55 -13.85 -7.57
CA SER A 279 -32.28 -13.89 -6.12
C SER A 279 -33.18 -12.91 -5.38
N GLU A 280 -34.19 -13.39 -4.64
CA GLU A 280 -34.87 -12.59 -3.61
C GLU A 280 -33.81 -12.11 -2.60
N ASP A 281 -33.44 -10.83 -2.68
CA ASP A 281 -32.37 -10.28 -1.87
C ASP A 281 -32.91 -10.00 -0.45
N PRO A 282 -32.24 -10.47 0.63
CA PRO A 282 -32.47 -9.93 1.97
C PRO A 282 -32.12 -8.43 1.97
N PRO A 283 -32.70 -7.61 2.86
CA PRO A 283 -32.65 -6.15 2.76
C PRO A 283 -31.22 -5.65 2.59
N ALA A 284 -30.95 -4.98 1.47
CA ALA A 284 -29.62 -4.53 1.01
C ALA A 284 -28.81 -3.79 2.07
N TYR A 285 -29.51 -3.22 3.04
CA TYR A 285 -28.98 -2.60 4.23
C TYR A 285 -27.95 -3.47 4.95
N TYR A 286 -28.21 -4.75 5.22
CA TYR A 286 -27.28 -5.58 5.99
C TYR A 286 -25.97 -5.86 5.24
N VAL A 287 -26.01 -5.92 3.91
CA VAL A 287 -24.83 -6.16 3.05
C VAL A 287 -23.94 -4.92 3.02
N PHE A 288 -24.58 -3.78 2.79
CA PHE A 288 -23.91 -2.49 2.74
C PHE A 288 -23.31 -2.17 4.10
N CYS A 289 -24.04 -2.39 5.19
CA CYS A 289 -23.54 -2.19 6.55
C CYS A 289 -22.39 -3.14 6.88
N ALA A 290 -22.52 -4.44 6.61
CA ALA A 290 -21.42 -5.39 6.87
C ALA A 290 -20.17 -5.09 6.03
N GLY A 291 -20.35 -4.68 4.77
CA GLY A 291 -19.26 -4.22 3.90
C GLY A 291 -18.60 -2.96 4.42
N LEU A 292 -19.38 -1.93 4.77
CA LEU A 292 -18.88 -0.69 5.36
C LEU A 292 -18.15 -0.93 6.68
N THR A 293 -18.69 -1.78 7.56
CA THR A 293 -18.03 -2.15 8.82
C THR A 293 -16.66 -2.75 8.57
N ARG A 294 -16.52 -3.62 7.56
CA ARG A 294 -15.23 -4.22 7.21
C ARG A 294 -14.27 -3.21 6.62
N VAL A 295 -14.73 -2.34 5.71
CA VAL A 295 -13.92 -1.26 5.13
C VAL A 295 -13.46 -0.29 6.22
N ALA A 296 -14.36 0.11 7.12
CA ALA A 296 -14.05 0.94 8.27
C ALA A 296 -12.96 0.32 9.16
N VAL A 297 -13.08 -0.98 9.48
CA VAL A 297 -12.06 -1.69 10.26
C VAL A 297 -10.71 -1.71 9.53
N LEU A 298 -10.69 -1.99 8.23
CA LEU A 298 -9.45 -1.97 7.45
C LEU A 298 -8.80 -0.58 7.40
N LEU A 299 -9.60 0.47 7.24
CA LEU A 299 -9.11 1.85 7.24
C LEU A 299 -8.63 2.27 8.64
N MET A 300 -9.33 1.89 9.71
CA MET A 300 -8.87 2.07 11.10
C MET A 300 -7.52 1.39 11.33
N LEU A 301 -7.37 0.13 10.90
CA LEU A 301 -6.10 -0.60 10.99
C LEU A 301 -4.99 0.10 10.19
N THR A 302 -5.31 0.60 9.00
CA THR A 302 -4.35 1.36 8.17
C THR A 302 -3.83 2.59 8.90
N TRP A 303 -4.71 3.36 9.55
CA TRP A 303 -4.33 4.51 10.36
C TRP A 303 -3.49 4.13 11.58
N LEU A 304 -3.82 3.03 12.26
CA LEU A 304 -3.04 2.49 13.38
C LEU A 304 -1.63 2.03 12.95
N PHE A 305 -1.53 1.36 11.80
CA PHE A 305 -0.25 0.96 11.23
C PHE A 305 0.59 2.18 10.82
N ASN A 306 -0.03 3.18 10.18
CA ASN A 306 0.63 4.43 9.83
C ASN A 306 1.15 5.18 11.08
N TYR A 307 0.35 5.25 12.14
CA TYR A 307 0.79 5.80 13.42
C TYR A 307 2.00 5.08 13.98
N ARG A 308 1.96 3.74 14.02
CA ARG A 308 3.06 2.93 14.53
C ARG A 308 4.32 3.13 13.68
N TYR A 309 4.17 3.21 12.37
CA TYR A 309 5.27 3.55 11.46
C TYR A 309 5.89 4.91 11.80
N HIS A 310 5.08 5.95 12.01
CA HIS A 310 5.57 7.27 12.43
C HIS A 310 6.28 7.22 13.78
N VAL A 311 5.72 6.54 14.78
CA VAL A 311 6.36 6.40 16.11
C VAL A 311 7.73 5.72 16.01
N LEU A 312 7.88 4.74 15.13
CA LEU A 312 9.15 4.03 14.93
C LEU A 312 10.19 4.83 14.10
N THR A 313 9.74 5.72 13.22
CA THR A 313 10.62 6.45 12.29
C THR A 313 10.95 7.87 12.74
N LEU A 314 10.13 8.46 13.60
CA LEU A 314 10.31 9.80 14.15
C LEU A 314 11.36 9.79 15.29
N PRO A 315 12.21 10.83 15.39
CA PRO A 315 13.10 11.00 16.52
C PRO A 315 12.31 11.07 17.83
N GLN A 316 12.77 10.35 18.87
CA GLN A 316 12.15 10.39 20.21
C GLN A 316 12.08 11.82 20.80
N ASN A 317 12.94 12.72 20.34
CA ASN A 317 13.03 14.10 20.80
C ASN A 317 12.13 15.08 20.03
N ALA A 318 11.22 14.60 19.17
CA ALA A 318 10.32 15.43 18.37
C ALA A 318 8.85 15.30 18.82
N PRO A 319 8.50 15.78 20.03
CA PRO A 319 7.17 15.56 20.62
C PRO A 319 6.05 16.16 19.76
N CYS A 320 6.28 17.28 19.08
CA CYS A 320 5.29 17.90 18.19
C CYS A 320 4.91 16.97 17.02
N LEU A 321 5.88 16.30 16.41
CA LEU A 321 5.64 15.37 15.29
C LEU A 321 4.94 14.08 15.75
N GLN A 322 5.30 13.57 16.93
CA GLN A 322 4.61 12.42 17.53
C GLN A 322 3.14 12.77 17.86
N VAL A 323 2.90 13.96 18.39
CA VAL A 323 1.55 14.47 18.63
C VAL A 323 0.79 14.64 17.30
N THR A 324 1.41 15.18 16.25
CA THR A 324 0.77 15.27 14.93
C THR A 324 0.40 13.89 14.39
N ALA A 325 1.30 12.91 14.45
CA ALA A 325 1.02 11.54 14.01
C ALA A 325 -0.11 10.88 14.81
N LEU A 326 -0.14 11.09 16.13
CA LEU A 326 -1.24 10.63 16.99
C LEU A 326 -2.55 11.29 16.59
N VAL A 327 -2.56 12.61 16.38
CA VAL A 327 -3.75 13.36 15.95
C VAL A 327 -4.22 12.84 14.59
N CYS A 328 -3.34 12.62 13.61
CA CYS A 328 -3.72 12.02 12.32
C CYS A 328 -4.40 10.67 12.50
N CYS A 329 -3.81 9.81 13.35
CA CYS A 329 -4.35 8.49 13.65
C CYS A 329 -5.73 8.59 14.30
N VAL A 330 -5.91 9.49 15.27
CA VAL A 330 -7.18 9.67 15.97
C VAL A 330 -8.24 10.16 14.98
N TYR A 331 -7.93 11.16 14.15
CA TYR A 331 -8.87 11.67 13.15
C TYR A 331 -9.24 10.60 12.13
N GLY A 332 -8.27 9.82 11.63
CA GLY A 332 -8.53 8.71 10.72
C GLY A 332 -9.34 7.59 11.37
N VAL A 333 -8.99 7.18 12.59
CA VAL A 333 -9.75 6.14 13.32
C VAL A 333 -11.17 6.62 13.62
N VAL A 334 -11.35 7.87 14.06
CA VAL A 334 -12.67 8.45 14.36
C VAL A 334 -13.52 8.61 13.10
N ALA A 335 -12.94 9.05 11.98
CA ALA A 335 -13.62 9.09 10.68
C ALA A 335 -14.18 7.72 10.31
N ASN A 336 -13.34 6.69 10.43
CA ASN A 336 -13.68 5.34 10.03
C ASN A 336 -14.60 4.64 11.02
N ALA A 337 -14.47 4.88 12.33
CA ALA A 337 -15.41 4.36 13.33
C ALA A 337 -16.82 4.97 13.17
N GLY A 338 -16.91 6.19 12.63
CA GLY A 338 -18.18 6.83 12.29
C GLY A 338 -18.88 6.20 11.08
N LEU A 339 -18.14 5.58 10.15
CA LEU A 339 -18.70 5.01 8.91
C LEU A 339 -19.77 3.95 9.20
N PRO A 340 -19.54 2.92 10.05
CA PRO A 340 -20.54 1.90 10.34
C PRO A 340 -21.65 2.45 11.23
N VAL A 341 -21.31 3.26 12.23
CA VAL A 341 -22.29 3.79 13.19
C VAL A 341 -23.29 4.71 12.48
N LEU A 342 -22.84 5.58 11.58
CA LEU A 342 -23.74 6.53 10.91
C LEU A 342 -24.50 5.91 9.73
N TYR A 343 -23.89 5.01 8.97
CA TYR A 343 -24.57 4.37 7.84
C TYR A 343 -25.39 3.13 8.23
N ALA A 344 -25.04 2.44 9.31
CA ALA A 344 -25.75 1.25 9.81
C ALA A 344 -26.76 1.52 10.92
N LEU A 345 -26.98 2.79 11.30
CA LEU A 345 -28.08 3.17 12.20
C LEU A 345 -29.18 3.98 11.50
N PHE A 346 -28.87 4.65 10.39
CA PHE A 346 -29.80 5.56 9.74
C PHE A 346 -30.07 5.16 8.29
N ASN A 347 -31.30 4.71 8.03
CA ASN A 347 -31.77 4.44 6.67
C ASN A 347 -31.82 5.75 5.87
N THR A 348 -31.15 5.79 4.71
CA THR A 348 -31.13 6.93 3.78
C THR A 348 -32.51 7.41 3.37
N ALA A 349 -33.48 6.50 3.30
CA ALA A 349 -34.86 6.84 2.93
C ALA A 349 -35.57 7.69 4.00
N HIS A 350 -35.23 7.51 5.27
CA HIS A 350 -35.86 8.23 6.38
C HIS A 350 -35.03 9.40 6.90
N TYR A 351 -33.71 9.37 6.72
CA TYR A 351 -32.79 10.37 7.29
C TYR A 351 -31.71 10.83 6.28
N PRO A 352 -32.09 11.42 5.13
CA PRO A 352 -31.14 11.84 4.10
C PRO A 352 -30.16 12.94 4.57
N VAL A 353 -30.61 13.79 5.50
CA VAL A 353 -29.78 14.86 6.09
C VAL A 353 -28.68 14.26 6.97
N VAL A 354 -29.01 13.27 7.80
CA VAL A 354 -28.04 12.59 8.68
C VAL A 354 -27.00 11.84 7.84
N HIS A 355 -27.43 11.20 6.75
CA HIS A 355 -26.52 10.51 5.85
C HIS A 355 -25.58 11.48 5.12
N SER A 356 -26.09 12.61 4.63
CA SER A 356 -25.26 13.66 4.01
C SER A 356 -24.27 14.25 5.02
N ALA A 357 -24.71 14.49 6.25
CA ALA A 357 -23.85 14.98 7.34
C ALA A 357 -22.77 13.96 7.72
N ALA A 358 -23.10 12.67 7.76
CA ALA A 358 -22.15 11.58 8.01
C ALA A 358 -21.11 11.43 6.91
N THR A 359 -21.55 11.57 5.65
CA THR A 359 -20.68 11.57 4.47
C THR A 359 -19.70 12.74 4.54
N LEU A 360 -20.21 13.94 4.80
CA LEU A 360 -19.40 15.15 4.97
C LEU A 360 -18.44 15.01 6.15
N TRP A 361 -18.91 14.47 7.28
CA TRP A 361 -18.08 14.20 8.46
C TRP A 361 -16.91 13.27 8.10
N PHE A 362 -17.20 12.13 7.47
CA PHE A 362 -16.17 11.18 7.04
C PHE A 362 -15.14 11.86 6.13
N PHE A 363 -15.59 12.52 5.05
CA PHE A 363 -14.68 13.16 4.11
C PHE A 363 -13.88 14.31 4.74
N CYS A 364 -14.47 15.12 5.60
CA CYS A 364 -13.76 16.19 6.30
C CYS A 364 -12.68 15.64 7.21
N PHE A 365 -13.01 14.66 8.06
CA PHE A 365 -12.04 14.09 9.00
C PHE A 365 -10.93 13.31 8.28
N GLU A 366 -11.25 12.55 7.23
CA GLU A 366 -10.25 11.88 6.39
C GLU A 366 -9.36 12.89 5.66
N THR A 367 -9.94 13.93 5.07
CA THR A 367 -9.15 14.98 4.40
C THR A 367 -8.20 15.65 5.38
N ILE A 368 -8.67 15.98 6.59
CA ILE A 368 -7.83 16.53 7.65
C ILE A 368 -6.72 15.55 8.04
N ALA A 369 -7.05 14.27 8.26
CA ALA A 369 -6.08 13.24 8.62
C ALA A 369 -5.01 13.08 7.52
N ILE A 370 -5.41 13.05 6.26
CA ILE A 370 -4.50 12.96 5.10
C ILE A 370 -3.62 14.19 4.99
N VAL A 371 -4.18 15.40 5.06
CA VAL A 371 -3.42 16.66 4.96
C VAL A 371 -2.40 16.79 6.09
N LEU A 372 -2.80 16.45 7.33
CA LEU A 372 -1.90 16.44 8.47
C LEU A 372 -0.80 15.39 8.31
N ASN A 373 -1.13 14.20 7.81
CA ASN A 373 -0.16 13.12 7.56
C ASN A 373 0.87 13.52 6.49
N VAL A 374 0.42 14.08 5.37
CA VAL A 374 1.28 14.60 4.30
C VAL A 374 2.17 15.73 4.82
N SER A 375 1.62 16.64 5.62
CA SER A 375 2.36 17.75 6.22
C SER A 375 3.44 17.23 7.19
N ALA A 376 3.09 16.26 8.04
CA ALA A 376 4.05 15.60 8.93
C ALA A 376 5.17 14.92 8.14
N CYS A 377 4.84 14.14 7.11
CA CYS A 377 5.82 13.51 6.22
C CYS A 377 6.77 14.54 5.58
N ARG A 378 6.24 15.66 5.08
CA ARG A 378 7.07 16.75 4.52
C ARG A 378 8.04 17.33 5.55
N ILE A 379 7.56 17.61 6.76
CA ILE A 379 8.42 18.12 7.84
C ILE A 379 9.53 17.13 8.19
N VAL A 380 9.21 15.82 8.27
CA VAL A 380 10.21 14.77 8.52
C VAL A 380 11.26 14.71 7.43
N LEU A 381 10.83 14.74 6.17
CA LEU A 381 11.75 14.73 5.03
C LEU A 381 12.65 15.98 5.02
N CYS A 382 12.09 17.17 5.30
CA CYS A 382 12.87 18.39 5.44
C CYS A 382 13.88 18.32 6.60
N LEU A 383 13.47 17.83 7.78
CA LEU A 383 14.36 17.68 8.92
C LEU A 383 15.49 16.68 8.63
N ARG A 384 15.18 15.55 7.99
CA ARG A 384 16.21 14.58 7.56
C ARG A 384 17.17 15.20 6.55
N ALA A 385 16.68 15.95 5.57
CA ALA A 385 17.52 16.63 4.60
C ALA A 385 18.46 17.66 5.27
N ILE A 386 17.96 18.42 6.25
CA ILE A 386 18.77 19.36 7.04
C ILE A 386 19.84 18.62 7.85
N LEU A 387 19.47 17.55 8.55
CA LEU A 387 20.41 16.75 9.34
C LEU A 387 21.50 16.10 8.47
N LEU A 388 21.14 15.59 7.29
CA LEU A 388 22.09 15.05 6.32
C LEU A 388 23.04 16.14 5.81
N ARG A 389 22.54 17.36 5.53
CA ARG A 389 23.42 18.50 5.17
C ARG A 389 24.41 18.85 6.28
N PHE A 390 23.97 18.80 7.55
CA PHE A 390 24.87 19.03 8.70
C PHE A 390 25.91 17.91 8.87
N GLN A 391 25.54 16.65 8.64
CA GLN A 391 26.47 15.52 8.72
C GLN A 391 27.49 15.51 7.57
N CYS A 392 27.06 15.86 6.35
CA CYS A 392 27.94 15.93 5.18
C CYS A 392 28.87 17.16 5.20
N SER A 393 28.51 18.25 5.88
CA SER A 393 29.36 19.44 6.03
C SER A 393 30.47 19.24 7.07
N GLY A 394 31.04 18.03 7.18
CA GLY A 394 32.17 17.72 8.05
C GLY A 394 33.23 18.82 7.94
N ALA A 395 33.45 19.51 9.06
CA ALA A 395 34.34 20.67 9.24
C ALA A 395 33.80 22.06 8.80
N ARG A 396 33.33 22.83 9.79
CA ARG A 396 34.08 23.99 10.34
C ARG A 396 33.37 24.62 11.55
N THR A 397 34.09 24.56 12.68
CA THR A 397 34.15 25.55 13.79
C THR A 397 32.86 26.00 14.49
N VAL A 398 32.72 25.60 15.77
CA VAL A 398 32.19 26.31 16.97
C VAL A 398 30.78 26.97 16.92
N LEU A 399 30.33 27.48 15.78
CA LEU A 399 29.01 28.08 15.55
C LEU A 399 27.89 27.02 15.52
N SER A 400 28.20 25.82 15.04
CA SER A 400 27.22 24.73 14.93
C SER A 400 26.74 24.21 16.29
N TYR A 401 27.59 24.27 17.33
CA TYR A 401 27.18 23.86 18.68
C TYR A 401 26.21 24.86 19.30
N LYS A 402 26.43 26.18 19.11
CA LYS A 402 25.54 27.25 19.59
C LYS A 402 24.19 27.26 18.87
N LEU A 403 24.17 27.06 17.55
CA LEU A 403 22.91 26.98 16.80
C LEU A 403 22.12 25.71 17.17
N TYR A 404 22.80 24.58 17.33
CA TYR A 404 22.18 23.34 17.80
C TYR A 404 21.65 23.46 19.23
N THR A 405 22.40 24.09 20.15
CA THR A 405 21.89 24.35 21.51
C THR A 405 20.76 25.38 21.51
N ALA A 406 20.79 26.41 20.67
CA ALA A 406 19.72 27.37 20.54
C ALA A 406 18.43 26.72 19.99
N LEU A 407 18.52 25.89 18.94
CA LEU A 407 17.38 25.17 18.39
C LEU A 407 16.83 24.14 19.38
N ARG A 408 17.72 23.40 20.05
CA ARG A 408 17.36 22.45 21.11
C ARG A 408 16.64 23.15 22.26
N ASN A 409 17.15 24.28 22.72
CA ASN A 409 16.55 25.08 23.80
C ASN A 409 15.24 25.75 23.37
N HIS A 410 15.08 26.11 22.10
CA HIS A 410 13.84 26.66 21.59
C HIS A 410 12.74 25.59 21.47
N LEU A 411 13.11 24.34 21.14
CA LEU A 411 12.20 23.20 21.06
C LEU A 411 11.87 22.60 22.43
N THR A 412 12.78 22.66 23.40
CA THR A 412 12.53 22.20 24.78
C THR A 412 11.98 23.29 25.71
N GLY A 413 12.20 24.57 25.38
CA GLY A 413 11.79 25.74 26.17
C GLY A 413 10.27 25.95 26.29
N ALA A 414 9.47 25.29 25.45
CA ALA A 414 8.01 25.28 25.59
C ALA A 414 7.54 24.58 26.89
N ARG A 415 8.40 23.78 27.56
CA ARG A 415 8.08 23.17 28.87
C ARG A 415 8.29 24.11 30.07
N SER A 416 9.01 25.23 29.96
CA SER A 416 9.34 26.05 31.14
C SER A 416 8.31 27.14 31.47
N LEU A 417 7.35 27.43 30.59
CA LEU A 417 6.31 28.42 30.86
C LEU A 417 5.15 27.87 31.69
N THR A 418 4.90 26.56 31.67
CA THR A 418 3.87 25.92 32.51
C THR A 418 4.33 25.60 33.94
N GLN A 419 5.64 25.51 34.22
CA GLN A 419 6.15 25.28 35.59
C GLN A 419 6.40 26.56 36.40
N ARG A 420 6.45 27.75 35.79
CA ARG A 420 6.61 29.02 36.52
C ARG A 420 5.33 29.54 37.18
N ALA A 421 4.16 29.00 36.84
CA ALA A 421 2.89 29.40 37.47
C ALA A 421 2.63 28.69 38.83
N HIS A 422 3.34 27.61 39.16
CA HIS A 422 3.00 26.78 40.32
C HIS A 422 3.94 26.88 41.53
N LYS A 423 5.02 27.68 41.46
CA LYS A 423 6.05 27.76 42.52
C LYS A 423 6.23 29.18 43.09
N ARG A 424 5.12 29.84 43.42
CA ARG A 424 5.07 30.96 44.37
C ARG A 424 4.07 30.64 45.48
N LYS A 425 4.44 29.71 46.37
CA LYS A 425 3.90 29.57 47.73
C LYS A 425 4.68 28.48 48.47
N LYS A 426 5.63 28.90 49.29
CA LYS A 426 5.98 28.37 50.63
C LYS A 426 7.42 28.71 50.98
N THR A 427 7.54 29.78 51.75
CA THR A 427 8.58 30.07 52.74
C THR A 427 8.46 29.06 53.89
N LEU A 428 9.58 28.46 54.35
CA LEU A 428 10.08 28.45 55.74
C LEU A 428 11.21 27.42 55.94
N GLY A 429 12.28 27.84 56.63
CA GLY A 429 13.26 27.02 57.39
C GLY A 429 14.22 26.18 56.54
N THR A 430 15.49 25.97 56.85
CA THR A 430 16.24 26.13 58.11
C THR A 430 17.74 26.05 57.77
N THR A 431 18.51 26.80 58.55
CA THR A 431 19.97 26.94 58.64
C THR A 431 20.72 25.62 58.83
N TYR A 432 21.91 25.47 58.23
CA TYR A 432 23.10 24.90 58.88
C TYR A 432 24.37 25.32 58.12
N CYS A 433 25.32 25.87 58.87
CA CYS A 433 26.70 26.17 58.47
C CYS A 433 27.59 24.95 58.73
N THR A 434 28.64 24.76 57.93
CA THR A 434 29.96 24.35 58.43
C THR A 434 31.05 24.69 57.41
N ASP A 435 32.07 25.37 57.93
CA ASP A 435 33.35 25.73 57.32
C ASP A 435 34.23 24.50 57.01
N THR A 436 35.12 24.61 56.03
CA THR A 436 36.59 24.66 56.24
C THR A 436 37.36 24.65 54.92
N MET A 437 38.53 25.28 54.97
CA MET A 437 39.40 25.76 53.89
C MET A 437 40.62 24.81 53.72
N PRO A 438 41.70 25.14 52.98
CA PRO A 438 42.26 24.33 51.89
C PRO A 438 43.64 23.69 52.20
N LEU A 439 44.19 22.89 51.29
CA LEU A 439 45.63 22.55 51.25
C LEU A 439 46.05 22.08 49.83
N ASP A 440 46.81 22.97 49.19
CA ASP A 440 48.15 22.80 48.62
C ASP A 440 48.61 21.57 47.80
N ASP A 441 49.21 21.96 46.67
CA ASP A 441 50.55 21.59 46.17
C ASP A 441 50.82 20.43 45.19
N THR A 442 51.69 20.79 44.24
CA THR A 442 52.68 20.02 43.46
C THR A 442 52.31 19.13 42.25
N ARG A 443 52.77 19.63 41.09
CA ARG A 443 53.85 19.05 40.23
C ARG A 443 53.51 17.82 39.36
N THR A 444 53.60 17.97 38.03
CA THR A 444 54.65 17.35 37.17
C THR A 444 54.46 17.66 35.68
N LYS A 445 55.61 17.95 35.03
CA LYS A 445 55.86 17.98 33.58
C LYS A 445 55.82 16.57 32.99
N VAL A 446 55.30 16.42 31.76
CA VAL A 446 55.81 15.48 30.73
C VAL A 446 55.59 16.12 29.36
N ASP A 447 56.64 16.08 28.53
CA ASP A 447 56.74 16.54 27.13
C ASP A 447 56.23 15.50 26.11
N ASP A 448 56.18 15.93 24.85
CA ASP A 448 56.04 15.16 23.59
C ASP A 448 54.62 14.67 23.21
N ASP A 449 54.13 14.76 21.96
CA ASP A 449 54.83 14.83 20.69
C ASP A 449 53.93 15.34 19.53
N ARG A 450 54.57 15.69 18.42
CA ARG A 450 54.03 16.23 17.16
C ARG A 450 53.07 15.28 16.43
N MET A 451 52.06 15.83 15.74
CA MET A 451 51.63 15.25 14.46
C MET A 451 51.04 16.27 13.48
N CYS A 452 51.43 16.08 12.21
CA CYS A 452 51.31 16.98 11.08
C CYS A 452 49.87 17.26 10.64
N VAL A 453 49.57 18.52 10.33
CA VAL A 453 48.36 18.92 9.58
C VAL A 453 48.76 19.08 8.11
N SER A 454 48.33 18.13 7.27
CA SER A 454 48.35 18.29 5.81
C SER A 454 47.10 19.05 5.38
N VAL A 455 47.31 20.23 4.81
CA VAL A 455 46.27 21.06 4.18
C VAL A 455 46.11 20.56 2.74
N MET A 456 44.95 19.99 2.42
CA MET A 456 44.63 19.60 1.05
C MET A 456 43.63 20.61 0.44
N SER A 457 44.05 21.21 -0.67
CA SER A 457 43.38 22.26 -1.44
C SER A 457 42.01 21.87 -1.97
N CYS A 458 41.08 22.83 -1.92
CA CYS A 458 39.88 22.86 -2.75
C CYS A 458 40.18 23.59 -4.07
N THR A 459 40.20 22.84 -5.16
CA THR A 459 40.08 23.26 -6.57
C THR A 459 39.17 22.21 -7.19
N SER A 460 38.11 22.45 -7.95
CA SER A 460 37.74 23.53 -8.85
C SER A 460 36.27 23.31 -9.26
N LEU A 461 35.48 24.37 -9.39
CA LEU A 461 34.20 24.33 -10.11
C LEU A 461 34.43 24.14 -11.62
N PRO A 462 33.57 23.38 -12.32
CA PRO A 462 33.33 23.64 -13.73
C PRO A 462 31.99 24.36 -13.94
N LEU A 463 32.16 25.44 -14.71
CA LEU A 463 31.21 26.25 -15.47
C LEU A 463 29.93 25.56 -15.97
N TYR A 464 28.84 26.31 -15.77
CA TYR A 464 27.57 26.29 -16.50
C TYR A 464 27.77 26.20 -18.02
N ASN A 465 27.02 25.31 -18.69
CA ASN A 465 26.90 25.30 -20.16
C ASN A 465 25.41 25.45 -20.53
N PRO A 466 24.98 26.54 -21.21
CA PRO A 466 23.61 26.74 -21.64
C PRO A 466 23.44 26.32 -23.10
N LEU A 467 23.02 25.07 -23.33
CA LEU A 467 22.60 24.61 -24.64
C LEU A 467 21.39 23.70 -24.44
N PHE A 468 20.18 24.26 -24.57
CA PHE A 468 18.95 23.64 -25.09
C PHE A 468 17.76 24.60 -24.84
N THR A 469 17.81 25.75 -25.50
CA THR A 469 16.62 26.46 -25.96
C THR A 469 16.36 26.00 -27.40
N ASN A 470 15.08 25.78 -27.73
CA ASN A 470 14.52 25.34 -29.02
C ASN A 470 14.33 23.82 -29.15
N VAL A 471 13.15 23.31 -28.76
CA VAL A 471 12.18 22.69 -29.68
C VAL A 471 10.80 22.78 -29.02
N ILE A 472 10.05 23.85 -29.33
CA ILE A 472 8.59 23.84 -29.34
C ILE A 472 8.22 24.22 -30.78
N HIS A 473 7.67 23.25 -31.51
CA HIS A 473 6.72 23.46 -32.60
C HIS A 473 5.85 22.22 -32.76
#